data_AF-A0A967W9U2-F1
#
_entry.id   AF-A0A967W9U2-F1
#
_cell.length_a   1.000
_cell.length_b   1.000
_cell.length_c   1.000
_cell.angle_alpha   90.00
_cell.angle_beta   90.00
_cell.angle_gamma   90.00
#
_symmetry.space_group_name_H-M   'P 1'
#
loop_
_entity.id
_entity.type
_entity.pdbx_description
1 polymer ?
#
loop_
_entity_poly.entity_id
_entity_poly.type
_entity_poly.pdbx_seq_one_letter_code
_entity_poly.pdbx_strand_id
1 'polypeptide(L)'
;MFATFDEARRYVEAHEVQMVDLKFTDLWGRWHHLTISASQFTPALMEDGVGFDGSAVGLKSVKAGDMVLVPDLTTGFVDPF
;
A
#
# COMPACT_ATOMS: atom_id res chain seq x y z
N MET A 1 -7.94 9.91 -3.25
CA MET A 1 -8.07 11.14 -2.47
C MET A 1 -7.02 12.17 -2.85
N PHE A 2 -5.83 11.77 -3.33
CA PHE A 2 -4.74 12.68 -3.68
C PHE A 2 -4.35 12.54 -5.15
N ALA A 3 -3.98 13.64 -5.80
CA ALA A 3 -3.51 13.65 -7.18
C ALA A 3 -1.97 13.53 -7.26
N THR A 4 -1.27 13.94 -6.20
CA THR A 4 0.20 13.91 -6.14
C THR A 4 0.70 13.35 -4.81
N PHE A 5 1.94 12.86 -4.81
CA PHE A 5 2.58 12.37 -3.59
C PHE A 5 2.75 13.49 -2.54
N ASP A 6 3.06 14.72 -2.96
CA ASP A 6 3.21 15.85 -2.05
C ASP A 6 1.90 16.20 -1.30
N GLU A 7 0.75 16.09 -1.98
CA GLU A 7 -0.55 16.23 -1.33
C GLU A 7 -0.77 15.15 -0.26
N ALA A 8 -0.49 13.88 -0.61
CA ALA A 8 -0.62 12.77 0.32
C ALA A 8 0.32 12.90 1.53
N ARG A 9 1.59 13.28 1.31
CA ARG A 9 2.57 13.49 2.37
C ARG A 9 2.16 14.62 3.32
N ARG A 10 1.71 15.75 2.78
CA ARG A 10 1.19 16.86 3.60
C ARG A 10 -0.01 16.43 4.42
N TYR A 11 -0.88 15.59 3.86
CA TYR A 11 -2.03 15.07 4.57
C TYR A 11 -1.61 14.18 5.75
N VAL A 12 -0.67 13.26 5.52
CA VAL A 12 -0.09 12.37 6.54
C VAL A 12 0.54 13.18 7.68
N GLU A 13 1.33 14.20 7.36
CA GLU A 13 1.96 15.09 8.36
C GLU A 13 0.91 15.89 9.15
N ALA A 14 -0.07 16.49 8.47
CA ALA A 14 -1.08 17.34 9.10
C ALA A 14 -2.04 16.59 10.03
N HIS A 15 -2.26 15.30 9.79
CA HIS A 15 -3.14 14.44 10.61
C HIS A 15 -2.34 13.52 11.55
N GLU A 16 -1.04 13.75 11.68
CA GLU A 16 -0.14 12.96 12.54
C GLU A 16 -0.27 11.45 12.30
N VAL A 17 -0.50 11.05 11.03
CA VAL A 17 -0.69 9.65 10.66
C VAL A 17 0.60 8.88 10.92
N GLN A 18 0.49 7.81 11.73
CA GLN A 18 1.64 6.99 12.12
C GLN A 18 1.85 5.78 11.20
N MET A 19 0.78 5.33 10.53
CA MET A 19 0.76 4.11 9.74
C MET A 19 0.02 4.33 8.42
N VAL A 20 0.52 3.72 7.35
CA VAL A 20 -0.14 3.69 6.04
C VAL A 20 -0.50 2.24 5.74
N ASP A 21 -1.79 2.00 5.49
CA ASP A 21 -2.30 0.65 5.23
C ASP A 21 -2.56 0.45 3.74
N LEU A 22 -1.75 -0.40 3.09
CA LEU A 22 -1.89 -0.74 1.68
C LEU A 22 -2.88 -1.89 1.53
N LYS A 23 -3.99 -1.64 0.87
CA LYS A 23 -5.09 -2.59 0.72
C LYS A 23 -5.13 -3.16 -0.71
N PHE A 24 -5.35 -4.46 -0.85
CA PHE A 24 -5.48 -5.13 -2.15
C PHE A 24 -6.41 -6.34 -2.08
N THR A 25 -6.86 -6.83 -3.23
CA THR A 25 -7.73 -8.00 -3.32
C THR A 25 -7.07 -9.14 -4.09
N ASP A 26 -7.32 -10.37 -3.66
CA ASP A 26 -6.94 -11.56 -4.43
C ASP A 26 -7.98 -11.90 -5.52
N LEU A 27 -7.73 -12.98 -6.27
CA LEU A 27 -8.61 -13.44 -7.36
C LEU A 27 -9.98 -13.92 -6.89
N TRP A 28 -10.14 -14.25 -5.60
CA TRP A 28 -11.40 -14.66 -4.99
C TRP A 28 -12.14 -13.48 -4.36
N GLY A 29 -11.58 -12.26 -4.47
CA GLY A 29 -12.16 -11.03 -3.95
C GLY A 29 -11.97 -10.85 -2.44
N ARG A 30 -11.08 -11.63 -1.80
CA ARG A 30 -10.76 -11.41 -0.39
C ARG A 30 -9.90 -10.16 -0.25
N TRP A 31 -10.24 -9.36 0.75
CA TRP A 31 -9.50 -8.17 1.11
C TRP A 31 -8.29 -8.52 1.96
N HIS A 32 -7.12 -8.09 1.50
CA HIS A 32 -5.83 -8.22 2.19
C HIS A 32 -5.23 -6.83 2.41
N HIS A 33 -4.29 -6.73 3.35
CA HIS A 33 -3.62 -5.47 3.62
C HIS A 33 -2.20 -5.68 4.14
N LEU A 34 -1.37 -4.67 3.93
CA LEU A 34 0.00 -4.58 4.42
C LEU A 34 0.22 -3.17 4.96
N THR A 35 0.50 -3.09 6.26
CA THR A 35 0.74 -1.83 6.94
C THR A 35 2.22 -1.49 7.00
N ILE A 36 2.57 -0.26 6.66
CA ILE A 36 3.92 0.30 6.81
C ILE A 36 3.88 1.49 7.76
N SER A 37 5.01 1.83 8.38
CA SER A 37 5.12 3.07 9.14
C SER A 37 5.07 4.27 8.19
N ALA A 38 4.50 5.39 8.65
CA ALA A 38 4.47 6.63 7.86
C ALA A 38 5.87 7.10 7.44
N SER A 39 6.91 6.76 8.21
CA SER A 39 8.31 7.03 7.85
C SER A 39 8.81 6.28 6.61
N GLN A 40 8.17 5.17 6.23
CA GLN A 40 8.49 4.41 5.01
C GLN A 40 7.69 4.90 3.80
N PHE A 41 6.68 5.73 3.99
CA PHE A 41 5.89 6.33 2.92
C PHE A 41 6.68 7.43 2.23
N THR A 42 7.52 7.03 1.27
CA THR A 42 8.45 7.88 0.54
C THR A 42 8.10 7.93 -0.96
N PRO A 43 8.63 8.91 -1.72
CA PRO A 43 8.41 8.94 -3.17
C PRO A 43 8.86 7.65 -3.88
N ALA A 44 9.97 7.06 -3.43
CA ALA A 44 10.50 5.81 -4.00
C ALA A 44 9.49 4.66 -3.88
N LEU A 45 8.70 4.61 -2.81
CA LEU A 45 7.67 3.59 -2.63
C LEU A 45 6.57 3.67 -3.69
N MET A 46 6.34 4.83 -4.31
CA MET A 46 5.39 4.99 -5.41
C MET A 46 5.89 4.40 -6.73
N GLU A 47 7.20 4.21 -6.88
CA GLU A 47 7.84 3.64 -8.07
C GLU A 47 8.23 2.18 -7.85
N ASP A 48 8.91 1.91 -6.73
CA ASP A 48 9.46 0.60 -6.38
C ASP A 48 8.43 -0.31 -5.70
N GLY A 49 7.38 0.26 -5.09
CA GLY A 49 6.34 -0.42 -4.34
C GLY A 49 6.82 -1.15 -3.08
N VAL A 50 5.93 -1.97 -2.50
CA VAL A 50 6.19 -2.77 -1.30
C VAL A 50 6.16 -4.25 -1.64
N GLY A 51 7.27 -4.94 -1.37
CA GLY A 51 7.40 -6.37 -1.59
C GLY A 51 6.46 -7.20 -0.71
N PHE A 52 5.83 -8.22 -1.27
CA PHE A 52 5.01 -9.19 -0.54
C PHE A 52 5.05 -10.58 -1.20
N ASP A 53 4.68 -11.62 -0.43
CA ASP A 53 4.55 -12.99 -0.93
C ASP A 53 3.20 -13.20 -1.62
N GLY A 54 3.20 -13.09 -2.95
CA GLY A 54 2.04 -13.34 -3.81
C GLY A 54 1.62 -14.82 -3.86
N SER A 55 2.46 -15.75 -3.41
CA SER A 55 2.09 -17.16 -3.34
C SER A 55 1.20 -17.46 -2.14
N ALA A 56 1.36 -16.73 -1.04
CA ALA A 56 0.51 -16.83 0.15
C ALA A 56 -0.95 -16.43 -0.13
N VAL A 57 -1.17 -15.55 -1.12
CA VAL A 57 -2.50 -15.08 -1.55
C VAL A 57 -2.96 -15.69 -2.89
N GLY A 58 -2.24 -16.70 -3.40
CA GLY A 58 -2.64 -17.44 -4.60
C GLY A 58 -2.52 -16.69 -5.94
N LEU A 59 -1.82 -15.56 -5.98
CA LEU A 59 -1.56 -14.80 -7.22
C LEU A 59 -0.45 -15.44 -8.07
N LYS A 60 0.52 -16.08 -7.41
CA LYS A 60 1.67 -16.72 -8.06
C LYS A 60 1.99 -18.07 -7.45
N SER A 61 2.73 -18.90 -8.18
CA SER A 61 3.31 -20.12 -7.63
C SER A 61 4.47 -19.82 -6.69
N VAL A 62 4.76 -20.71 -5.74
CA VAL A 62 5.85 -20.57 -4.75
C VAL A 62 7.22 -20.27 -5.39
N LYS A 63 7.49 -20.80 -6.61
CA LYS A 63 8.77 -20.59 -7.31
C LYS A 63 8.96 -19.16 -7.85
N ALA A 64 7.91 -18.37 -7.92
CA ALA A 64 7.90 -17.00 -8.44
C ALA A 64 6.93 -16.13 -7.62
N GLY A 65 6.91 -16.36 -6.30
CA GLY A 65 5.95 -15.77 -5.37
C GLY A 65 6.18 -14.29 -5.10
N ASP A 66 7.41 -13.81 -5.26
CA ASP A 66 7.76 -12.41 -4.98
C ASP A 66 7.00 -11.46 -5.90
N MET A 67 6.26 -10.56 -5.29
CA MET A 67 5.47 -9.52 -5.95
C MET A 67 5.63 -8.19 -5.22
N VAL A 68 5.16 -7.13 -5.87
CA VAL A 68 5.24 -5.75 -5.36
C VAL A 68 3.84 -5.13 -5.41
N LEU A 69 3.46 -4.43 -4.34
CA LEU A 69 2.30 -3.56 -4.29
C LEU A 69 2.72 -2.12 -4.58
N VAL A 70 2.24 -1.57 -5.69
CA VAL A 70 2.41 -0.15 -6.01
C VAL A 70 1.14 0.59 -5.59
N PRO A 71 1.21 1.57 -4.66
CA PRO A 71 0.02 2.25 -4.17
C PRO A 71 -0.63 3.15 -5.23
N ASP A 72 -1.96 3.22 -5.20
CA ASP A 72 -2.73 4.21 -5.96
C ASP A 72 -3.27 5.30 -5.01
N LEU A 73 -2.69 6.50 -5.07
CA LEU A 73 -3.05 7.65 -4.23
C LEU A 73 -4.49 8.13 -4.44
N THR A 74 -5.09 7.81 -5.59
CA THR A 74 -6.49 8.16 -5.87
C THR A 74 -7.46 7.37 -5.00
N THR A 75 -7.02 6.26 -4.41
CA THR A 75 -7.83 5.41 -3.53
C THR A 75 -7.69 5.71 -2.04
N GLY A 76 -6.75 6.57 -1.63
CA GLY A 76 -6.48 6.83 -0.21
C GLY A 76 -7.70 7.35 0.56
N PHE A 77 -7.81 6.99 1.83
CA PHE A 77 -8.81 7.49 2.78
C PHE A 77 -8.28 7.28 4.22
N VAL A 78 -8.88 7.98 5.19
CA VAL A 78 -8.59 7.73 6.62
C VAL A 78 -9.39 6.53 7.09
N ASP A 79 -8.71 5.50 7.59
CA ASP A 79 -9.37 4.34 8.18
C ASP A 79 -10.07 4.76 9.49
N PRO A 80 -11.39 4.56 9.64
CA PRO A 80 -12.12 4.99 10.83
C PRO A 80 -12.02 4.02 12.02
N PHE A 81 -11.32 2.89 11.88
CA PHE A 81 -11.26 1.81 12.87
C PHE A 81 -9.87 1.62 13.47
#